data_AF-A0A7C8E8X5-F1
#
_entry.id   AF-A0A7C8E8X5-F1
#
_cell.length_a   1.000
_cell.length_b   1.000
_cell.length_c   1.000
_cell.angle_alpha   90.00
_cell.angle_beta   90.00
_cell.angle_gamma   90.00
#
_symmetry.space_group_name_H-M   'P 1'
#
loop_
_entity.id
_entity.type
_entity.pdbx_description
1 polymer ?
#
loop_
_entity_poly.entity_id
_entity_poly.type
_entity_poly.pdbx_seq_one_letter_code
_entity_poly.pdbx_strand_id
1 'polypeptide(L)'
;MTPVPAEAAKNTKNVTVSRGPFEVAGFLAGAVESGMRYSGRLDLALICAQDPAGCAASGVFTRNFFCAAPVELCRERLEKHRARAILANAGIANACTGGEGKIRAIEMARIASDALGCPADSVLVSSTGVIGMQVDLDPVARCMPRLIHSLRPDG
;
A
#
# COMPACT_ATOMS: atom_id res chain seq x y z
N MET A 1 -10.91 36.20 -11.42
CA MET A 1 -10.34 35.38 -10.34
C MET A 1 -8.82 35.43 -10.52
N THR A 2 -8.15 36.28 -9.76
CA THR A 2 -6.70 36.48 -9.86
C THR A 2 -5.99 35.25 -9.28
N PRO A 3 -5.01 34.66 -9.97
CA PRO A 3 -4.29 33.49 -9.46
C PRO A 3 -3.46 33.91 -8.24
N VAL A 4 -3.64 33.20 -7.12
CA VAL A 4 -2.78 33.30 -5.95
C VAL A 4 -1.43 32.70 -6.34
N PRO A 5 -0.30 33.39 -6.14
CA PRO A 5 1.01 32.86 -6.49
C PRO A 5 1.31 31.63 -5.63
N ALA A 6 1.65 30.53 -6.30
CA ALA A 6 2.13 29.33 -5.64
C ALA A 6 3.59 29.54 -5.24
N GLU A 7 3.81 29.94 -3.99
CA GLU A 7 5.12 29.93 -3.38
C GLU A 7 5.47 28.47 -3.04
N ALA A 8 6.59 27.97 -3.58
CA ALA A 8 7.06 26.62 -3.34
C ALA A 8 7.35 26.43 -1.84
N ALA A 9 6.48 25.68 -1.15
CA ALA A 9 6.57 25.46 0.28
C ALA A 9 7.83 24.65 0.66
N LYS A 10 8.91 25.36 0.97
CA LYS A 10 10.07 24.86 1.73
C LYS A 10 9.75 24.92 3.23
N ASN A 11 8.90 24.03 3.75
CA ASN A 11 8.88 23.68 5.18
C ASN A 11 7.90 22.54 5.48
N THR A 12 8.34 21.28 5.39
CA THR A 12 7.64 20.16 6.04
C THR A 12 7.98 20.19 7.52
N LYS A 13 7.32 21.07 8.29
CA LYS A 13 7.28 20.91 9.75
C LYS A 13 6.52 19.61 10.02
N ASN A 14 7.12 18.69 10.76
CA ASN A 14 6.43 17.50 11.25
C ASN A 14 5.27 17.97 12.14
N VAL A 15 4.07 18.05 11.58
CA VAL A 15 2.86 18.35 12.35
C VAL A 15 2.47 17.07 13.07
N THR A 16 2.67 17.03 14.38
CA THR A 16 2.14 15.94 15.21
C THR A 16 0.63 16.10 15.28
N VAL A 17 -0.07 15.36 14.44
CA VAL A 17 -1.53 15.29 14.44
C VAL A 17 -1.94 14.25 15.49
N SER A 18 -2.32 14.70 16.69
CA SER A 18 -2.95 13.82 17.69
C SER A 18 -4.42 13.63 17.33
N ARG A 19 -4.80 12.42 16.91
CA ARG A 19 -6.20 12.01 16.80
C ARG A 19 -6.51 11.01 17.91
N GLY A 20 -7.75 11.03 18.40
CA GLY A 20 -8.25 9.95 19.25
C GLY A 20 -8.31 8.63 18.47
N PRO A 21 -8.70 7.51 19.12
CA PRO A 21 -8.86 6.23 18.44
C PRO A 21 -9.79 6.41 17.22
N PHE A 22 -9.28 6.06 16.04
CA PHE A 22 -10.01 6.14 14.78
C PHE A 22 -10.36 4.73 14.34
N GLU A 23 -11.53 4.27 14.75
CA GLU A 23 -12.05 2.96 14.38
C GLU A 23 -12.98 3.08 13.17
N VAL A 24 -12.78 2.20 12.20
CA VAL A 24 -13.71 2.03 11.08
C VAL A 24 -14.30 0.63 11.19
N ALA A 25 -15.58 0.55 11.54
CA ALA A 25 -16.27 -0.72 11.70
C ALA A 25 -16.13 -1.59 10.43
N GLY A 26 -15.75 -2.85 10.63
CA GLY A 26 -15.55 -3.80 9.53
C GLY A 26 -14.19 -3.72 8.84
N PHE A 27 -13.26 -2.90 9.32
CA PHE A 27 -11.88 -2.87 8.85
C PHE A 27 -10.89 -3.17 9.98
N LEU A 28 -9.72 -3.68 9.60
CA LEU A 28 -8.55 -3.82 10.45
C LEU A 28 -7.36 -3.19 9.73
N ALA A 29 -6.45 -2.60 10.48
CA ALA A 29 -5.20 -2.09 9.98
C ALA A 29 -4.05 -2.52 10.89
N GLY A 30 -2.84 -2.59 10.33
CA GLY A 30 -1.64 -2.89 11.07
C GLY A 30 -0.41 -2.57 10.23
N ALA A 31 0.72 -2.40 10.91
CA ALA A 31 1.99 -2.13 10.25
C ALA A 31 3.15 -2.79 11.00
N VAL A 32 4.19 -3.16 10.26
CA VAL A 32 5.39 -3.77 10.79
C VAL A 32 6.64 -3.17 10.17
N GLU A 33 7.75 -3.32 10.88
CA GLU A 33 9.09 -3.10 10.33
C GLU A 33 9.49 -4.35 9.54
N SER A 34 9.51 -4.25 8.21
CA SER A 34 9.99 -5.28 7.30
C SER A 34 11.50 -5.21 7.10
N GLY A 35 12.07 -4.01 7.19
CA GLY A 35 13.48 -3.78 6.89
C GLY A 35 13.77 -3.87 5.39
N MET A 36 12.78 -3.61 4.54
CA MET A 36 12.91 -3.73 3.08
C MET A 36 13.99 -2.80 2.53
N ARG A 37 14.08 -1.58 3.09
CA ARG A 37 15.10 -0.61 2.69
C ARG A 37 15.79 0.07 3.86
N TYR A 38 15.03 0.41 4.90
CA TYR A 38 15.51 1.14 6.08
C TYR A 38 15.17 0.35 7.34
N SER A 39 16.02 0.43 8.36
CA SER A 39 15.80 -0.19 9.66
C SER A 39 15.19 0.80 10.67
N GLY A 40 14.49 0.28 11.69
CA GLY A 40 13.97 1.08 12.81
C GLY A 40 12.79 1.98 12.45
N ARG A 41 12.01 1.61 11.43
CA ARG A 41 10.77 2.29 11.06
C ARG A 41 9.76 1.33 10.48
N LEU A 42 8.48 1.60 10.72
CA LEU A 42 7.37 0.94 10.04
C LEU A 42 7.44 1.24 8.54
N ASP A 43 7.43 0.20 7.72
CA ASP A 43 7.59 0.29 6.27
C ASP A 43 6.71 -0.67 5.49
N LEU A 44 5.98 -1.58 6.15
CA LEU A 44 4.99 -2.45 5.53
C LEU A 44 3.67 -2.37 6.31
N ALA A 45 2.61 -1.94 5.66
CA ALA A 45 1.29 -1.74 6.26
C ALA A 45 0.23 -2.50 5.48
N LEU A 46 -0.78 -3.00 6.19
CA LEU A 46 -1.91 -3.71 5.63
C LEU A 46 -3.20 -3.11 6.19
N ILE A 47 -4.14 -2.83 5.31
CA ILE A 47 -5.52 -2.50 5.66
C ILE A 47 -6.40 -3.56 5.02
N CYS A 48 -7.28 -4.21 5.78
CA CYS A 48 -8.19 -5.20 5.24
C CYS A 48 -9.62 -5.03 5.78
N ALA A 49 -10.60 -5.30 4.93
CA ALA A 49 -11.96 -5.53 5.39
C ALA A 49 -12.00 -6.79 6.27
N GLN A 50 -13.02 -6.93 7.13
CA GLN A 50 -13.26 -8.14 7.93
C GLN A 50 -14.17 -9.14 7.20
N ASP A 51 -15.14 -8.67 6.40
CA ASP A 51 -16.03 -9.51 5.56
C ASP A 51 -15.31 -10.19 4.37
N PRO A 52 -15.11 -11.53 4.37
CA PRO A 52 -14.35 -12.26 3.35
C PRO A 52 -14.70 -11.93 1.89
N ALA A 53 -15.92 -11.49 1.62
CA ALA A 53 -16.34 -11.04 0.29
C ALA A 53 -15.62 -9.76 -0.19
N GLY A 54 -14.92 -9.05 0.70
CA GLY A 54 -14.34 -7.73 0.46
C GLY A 54 -15.40 -6.62 0.54
N CYS A 55 -15.00 -5.40 0.20
CA CYS A 55 -15.84 -4.23 0.20
C CYS A 55 -15.93 -3.60 -1.21
N ALA A 56 -16.90 -2.70 -1.38
CA ALA A 56 -16.88 -1.79 -2.53
C ALA A 56 -15.61 -0.94 -2.48
N ALA A 57 -14.94 -0.79 -3.61
CA ALA A 57 -13.67 -0.07 -3.70
C ALA A 57 -13.65 0.82 -4.94
N SER A 58 -13.01 1.96 -4.80
CA SER A 58 -12.78 2.92 -5.88
C SER A 58 -11.48 3.67 -5.59
N GLY A 59 -10.77 4.06 -6.65
CA GLY A 59 -9.45 4.67 -6.55
C GLY A 59 -9.21 5.63 -7.69
N VAL A 60 -8.55 6.74 -7.38
CA VAL A 60 -8.03 7.70 -8.36
C VAL A 60 -6.52 7.57 -8.40
N PHE A 61 -5.97 7.61 -9.60
CA PHE A 61 -4.56 7.34 -9.83
C PHE A 61 -3.88 8.53 -10.50
N THR A 62 -2.55 8.61 -10.35
CA THR A 62 -1.75 9.66 -10.97
C THR A 62 -1.95 9.71 -12.49
N ARG A 63 -1.99 10.91 -13.08
CA ARG A 63 -2.03 11.10 -14.54
C ARG A 63 -0.64 11.11 -15.18
N ASN A 64 0.41 10.89 -14.39
CA ASN A 64 1.78 10.87 -14.87
C ASN A 64 1.97 9.71 -15.88
N PHE A 65 2.73 9.96 -16.93
CA PHE A 65 3.12 8.94 -17.91
C PHE A 65 3.98 7.84 -17.28
N PHE A 66 4.86 8.21 -16.34
CA PHE A 66 5.70 7.26 -15.58
C PHE A 66 4.93 6.71 -14.38
N CYS A 67 3.90 5.90 -14.65
CA CYS A 67 3.17 5.19 -13.61
C CYS A 67 4.05 4.08 -12.99
N ALA A 68 3.90 3.89 -11.68
CA ALA A 68 4.53 2.76 -11.01
C ALA A 68 3.76 1.45 -11.32
N ALA A 69 4.46 0.32 -11.33
CA ALA A 69 3.83 -0.99 -11.49
C ALA A 69 2.60 -1.24 -10.59
N PRO A 70 2.60 -0.88 -9.28
CA PRO A 70 1.41 -1.02 -8.43
C PRO A 70 0.22 -0.17 -8.86
N VAL A 71 0.46 1.00 -9.47
CA VAL A 71 -0.62 1.88 -9.96
C VAL A 71 -1.36 1.21 -11.13
N GLU A 72 -0.62 0.65 -12.08
CA GLU A 72 -1.19 -0.06 -13.22
C GLU A 72 -1.98 -1.28 -12.77
N LEU A 73 -1.41 -2.09 -11.87
CA LEU A 73 -2.09 -3.26 -11.31
C LEU A 73 -3.38 -2.90 -10.56
N CYS A 74 -3.37 -1.82 -9.78
CA CYS A 74 -4.56 -1.40 -9.06
C CYS A 74 -5.65 -0.84 -9.97
N ARG A 75 -5.30 -0.20 -11.10
CA ARG A 75 -6.29 0.21 -12.11
C ARG A 75 -7.02 -1.00 -12.67
N GLU A 76 -6.26 -2.01 -13.11
CA GLU A 76 -6.81 -3.27 -13.66
C GLU A 76 -7.74 -3.96 -12.63
N ARG A 77 -7.33 -4.05 -11.36
CA ARG A 77 -8.13 -4.70 -10.32
C ARG A 77 -9.40 -3.93 -9.94
N LEU A 78 -9.33 -2.60 -9.93
CA LEU A 78 -10.48 -1.76 -9.55
C LEU A 78 -11.56 -1.65 -10.63
N GLU A 79 -11.35 -2.19 -11.83
CA GLU A 79 -12.43 -2.37 -12.83
C GLU A 79 -13.58 -3.22 -12.28
N LYS A 80 -13.31 -4.09 -11.30
CA LYS A 80 -14.33 -4.90 -10.62
C LYS A 80 -15.06 -4.15 -9.50
N HIS A 81 -14.66 -2.92 -9.18
CA HIS A 81 -15.19 -2.08 -8.10
C HIS A 81 -15.22 -2.74 -6.71
N ARG A 82 -14.33 -3.71 -6.48
CA ARG A 82 -14.23 -4.44 -5.21
C ARG A 82 -12.77 -4.65 -4.82
N ALA A 83 -12.50 -4.61 -3.52
CA ALA A 83 -11.22 -4.99 -2.94
C ALA A 83 -11.43 -5.55 -1.53
N ARG A 84 -10.52 -6.41 -1.09
CA ARG A 84 -10.50 -7.01 0.25
C ARG A 84 -9.46 -6.33 1.13
N ALA A 85 -8.30 -5.99 0.57
CA ALA A 85 -7.20 -5.41 1.32
C ALA A 85 -6.34 -4.49 0.46
N ILE A 86 -5.54 -3.67 1.14
CA ILE A 86 -4.49 -2.84 0.55
C ILE A 86 -3.21 -3.13 1.31
N LEU A 87 -2.20 -3.65 0.62
CA LEU A 87 -0.85 -3.81 1.13
C LEU A 87 0.01 -2.64 0.64
N ALA A 88 0.58 -1.87 1.56
CA ALA A 88 1.40 -0.71 1.25
C ALA A 88 2.82 -0.90 1.78
N ASN A 89 3.82 -0.68 0.93
CA ASN A 89 5.22 -0.65 1.35
C ASN A 89 5.84 0.76 1.18
N ALA A 90 6.81 1.07 2.02
CA ALA A 90 7.61 2.29 1.97
C ALA A 90 9.10 1.97 1.80
N GLY A 91 9.83 2.90 1.18
CA GLY A 91 11.27 2.80 0.91
C GLY A 91 11.59 2.52 -0.56
N ILE A 92 10.80 1.70 -1.25
CA ILE A 92 10.96 1.38 -2.68
C ILE A 92 9.63 1.62 -3.40
N ALA A 93 9.62 2.51 -4.39
CA ALA A 93 8.40 2.92 -5.09
C ALA A 93 7.89 1.92 -6.13
N ASN A 94 8.72 0.95 -6.54
CA ASN A 94 8.43 0.05 -7.66
C ASN A 94 7.99 0.80 -8.94
N ALA A 95 8.65 1.93 -9.21
CA ALA A 95 8.42 2.75 -10.38
C ALA A 95 9.60 2.63 -11.34
N CYS A 96 9.33 2.65 -12.65
CA CYS A 96 10.33 2.47 -13.70
C CYS A 96 11.12 1.14 -13.59
N THR A 97 10.46 0.07 -13.16
CA THR A 97 11.03 -1.26 -12.90
C THR A 97 10.74 -2.30 -14.00
N GLY A 98 10.04 -1.90 -15.07
CA GLY A 98 9.72 -2.77 -16.21
C GLY A 98 8.78 -3.94 -15.85
N GLY A 99 8.78 -4.98 -16.70
CA GLY A 99 7.91 -6.16 -16.51
C GLY A 99 8.16 -6.89 -15.19
N GLU A 100 9.41 -6.93 -14.73
CA GLU A 100 9.79 -7.49 -13.43
C GLU A 100 9.07 -6.79 -12.26
N GLY A 101 8.96 -5.45 -12.33
CA GLY A 101 8.24 -4.67 -11.33
C GLY A 101 6.75 -5.04 -11.25
N LYS A 102 6.12 -5.31 -12.39
CA LYS A 102 4.72 -5.78 -12.48
C LYS A 102 4.58 -7.18 -11.87
N ILE A 103 5.47 -8.11 -12.20
CA ILE A 103 5.49 -9.46 -11.63
C ILE A 103 5.62 -9.39 -10.10
N ARG A 104 6.56 -8.58 -9.59
CA ARG A 104 6.75 -8.39 -8.15
C ARG A 104 5.54 -7.76 -7.48
N ALA A 105 4.86 -6.81 -8.12
CA ALA A 105 3.61 -6.24 -7.58
C ALA A 105 2.48 -7.28 -7.48
N ILE A 106 2.35 -8.16 -8.48
CA ILE A 106 1.41 -9.27 -8.47
C ILE A 106 1.74 -10.25 -7.34
N GLU A 107 3.01 -10.62 -7.21
CA GLU A 107 3.49 -11.54 -6.18
C GLU A 107 3.33 -10.98 -4.77
N MET A 108 3.61 -9.69 -4.59
CA MET A 108 3.38 -8.98 -3.33
C MET A 108 1.90 -9.05 -2.90
N ALA A 109 0.98 -8.92 -3.86
CA ALA A 109 -0.45 -9.11 -3.60
C ALA A 109 -0.80 -10.57 -3.29
N ARG A 110 -0.17 -11.53 -3.97
CA ARG A 110 -0.34 -12.97 -3.72
C ARG A 110 0.06 -13.35 -2.31
N ILE A 111 1.21 -12.86 -1.84
CA ILE A 111 1.68 -13.09 -0.46
C ILE A 111 0.64 -12.61 0.57
N ALA A 112 0.08 -11.41 0.37
CA ALA A 112 -0.98 -10.90 1.25
C ALA A 112 -2.28 -11.69 1.12
N SER A 113 -2.68 -12.07 -0.10
CA SER A 113 -3.92 -12.80 -0.32
C SER A 113 -3.89 -14.20 0.28
N ASP A 114 -2.75 -14.89 0.17
CA ASP A 114 -2.53 -16.21 0.76
C ASP A 114 -2.64 -16.13 2.29
N ALA A 115 -2.04 -15.09 2.90
CA ALA A 115 -2.10 -14.87 4.34
C ALA A 115 -3.51 -14.48 4.84
N LEU A 116 -4.30 -13.79 4.01
CA LEU A 116 -5.68 -13.40 4.32
C LEU A 116 -6.73 -14.45 3.93
N GLY A 117 -6.35 -15.49 3.19
CA GLY A 117 -7.28 -16.48 2.64
C GLY A 117 -8.27 -15.90 1.65
N CYS A 118 -7.86 -14.94 0.81
CA CYS A 118 -8.73 -14.28 -0.16
C CYS A 118 -8.19 -14.38 -1.60
N PRO A 119 -9.00 -14.06 -2.63
CA PRO A 119 -8.52 -14.02 -4.02
C PRO A 119 -7.40 -13.00 -4.22
N ALA A 120 -6.35 -13.35 -4.97
CA ALA A 120 -5.19 -12.47 -5.22
C ALA A 120 -5.55 -11.17 -5.95
N ASP A 121 -6.58 -11.19 -6.79
CA ASP A 121 -7.09 -10.03 -7.50
C ASP A 121 -7.94 -9.09 -6.63
N SER A 122 -8.29 -9.51 -5.41
CA SER A 122 -8.98 -8.69 -4.42
C SER A 122 -8.04 -7.85 -3.55
N VAL A 123 -6.72 -8.08 -3.61
CA VAL A 123 -5.74 -7.30 -2.85
C VAL A 123 -5.21 -6.18 -3.74
N LEU A 124 -5.20 -4.93 -3.26
CA LEU A 124 -4.52 -3.82 -3.90
C LEU A 124 -3.11 -3.68 -3.32
N VAL A 125 -2.19 -3.14 -4.10
CA VAL A 125 -0.82 -2.89 -3.67
C VAL A 125 -0.42 -1.45 -3.92
N SER A 126 0.33 -0.86 -2.99
CA SER A 126 0.86 0.48 -3.11
C SER A 126 2.31 0.50 -2.66
N SER A 127 3.13 1.30 -3.34
CA SER A 127 4.57 1.39 -3.08
C SER A 127 5.01 2.86 -3.14
N THR A 128 5.86 3.27 -2.21
CA THR A 128 6.44 4.62 -2.19
C THR A 128 7.91 4.58 -1.78
N GLY A 129 8.72 5.50 -2.31
CA GLY A 129 10.15 5.59 -2.02
C GLY A 129 11.02 5.78 -3.26
N VAL A 130 12.16 5.09 -3.31
CA VAL A 130 13.14 5.24 -4.41
C VAL A 130 12.59 4.67 -5.71
N ILE A 131 12.74 5.43 -6.80
CA ILE A 131 12.37 5.05 -8.18
C ILE A 131 13.52 4.27 -8.84
N GLY A 132 13.19 3.26 -9.66
CA GLY A 132 14.16 2.44 -10.42
C GLY A 132 14.72 1.23 -9.68
N MET A 133 14.39 1.05 -8.40
CA MET A 133 14.79 -0.11 -7.61
C MET A 133 13.68 -1.17 -7.57
N GLN A 134 14.05 -2.45 -7.71
CA GLN A 134 13.12 -3.56 -7.59
C GLN A 134 12.71 -3.78 -6.13
N VAL A 135 11.41 -4.04 -5.90
CA VAL A 135 10.89 -4.39 -4.56
C VAL A 135 11.43 -5.73 -4.14
N ASP A 136 12.01 -5.82 -2.95
CA ASP A 136 12.41 -7.10 -2.36
C ASP A 136 11.21 -7.79 -1.73
N LEU A 137 10.92 -9.01 -2.19
CA LEU A 137 9.77 -9.81 -1.74
C LEU A 137 10.09 -10.61 -0.47
N ASP A 138 11.37 -10.90 -0.20
CA ASP A 138 11.75 -11.72 0.95
C ASP A 138 11.36 -11.06 2.29
N PRO A 139 11.59 -9.75 2.51
CA PRO A 139 11.11 -9.05 3.69
C PRO A 139 9.59 -9.06 3.81
N VAL A 140 8.87 -8.95 2.68
CA VAL A 140 7.40 -8.96 2.66
C VAL A 140 6.89 -10.31 3.12
N ALA A 141 7.36 -11.40 2.52
CA ALA A 141 6.96 -12.76 2.85
C ALA A 141 7.29 -13.10 4.31
N ARG A 142 8.51 -12.77 4.76
CA ARG A 142 8.98 -13.04 6.13
C ARG A 142 8.17 -12.31 7.19
N CYS A 143 7.78 -11.05 6.93
CA CYS A 143 7.05 -10.25 7.91
C CYS A 143 5.53 -10.39 7.83
N MET A 144 4.99 -11.01 6.78
CA MET A 144 3.54 -11.16 6.60
C MET A 144 2.83 -11.80 7.80
N PRO A 145 3.33 -12.90 8.43
CA PRO A 145 2.67 -13.47 9.61
C PRO A 145 2.58 -12.50 10.79
N ARG A 146 3.64 -11.71 11.01
CA ARG A 146 3.66 -10.68 12.05
C ARG A 146 2.70 -9.54 11.72
N LEU A 147 2.60 -9.16 10.43
CA LEU A 147 1.69 -8.14 9.96
C LEU A 147 0.23 -8.54 10.19
N ILE A 148 -0.15 -9.79 9.88
CA ILE A 148 -1.49 -10.32 10.17
C ILE A 148 -1.78 -10.28 11.68
N HIS A 149 -0.83 -10.68 12.52
CA HIS A 149 -1.00 -10.63 13.98
C HIS A 149 -1.09 -9.20 14.54
N SER A 150 -0.55 -8.21 13.83
CA SER A 150 -0.63 -6.80 14.21
C SER A 150 -1.95 -6.12 13.83
N LEU A 151 -2.82 -6.77 13.06
CA LEU A 151 -4.08 -6.18 12.58
C LEU A 151 -5.05 -5.89 13.74
N ARG A 152 -5.50 -4.65 13.85
CA ARG A 152 -6.43 -4.18 14.88
C ARG A 152 -7.46 -3.19 14.33
N PRO A 153 -8.63 -3.02 14.97
CA PRO A 153 -9.64 -2.05 14.54
C PRO A 153 -9.20 -0.58 14.68
N ASP A 154 -8.27 -0.30 15.59
CA ASP A 154 -7.74 1.03 15.93
C ASP A 154 -6.42 1.39 15.23
N GLY A 155 -5.83 0.44 14.50
CA GLY A 155 -4.62 0.61 13.67
C GLY A 155 -3.30 0.20 14.32
#